data_AF-A0A2M8HGR3-F1
#
_entry.id   AF-A0A2M8HGR3-F1
#
_cell.length_a   1.000
_cell.length_b   1.000
_cell.length_c   1.000
_cell.angle_alpha   90.00
_cell.angle_beta   90.00
_cell.angle_gamma   90.00
#
_symmetry.space_group_name_H-M   'P 1'
#
loop_
_entity.id
_entity.type
_entity.pdbx_description
1 polymer ?
#
loop_
_entity_poly.entity_id
_entity_poly.type
_entity_poly.pdbx_seq_one_letter_code
_entity_poly.pdbx_strand_id
1 'polypeptide(L)'
;MDKSFSNHITTLVIGGILGILTLIMSSMTPVTPVNSIHSGYSSTLIALELASEPEDVYGILGGPEDEEYMDYVDRFKSLILYDLVFIILYVIFYLQIIAFIYRDQPTAWGFYLISILVALSGVSDLGENFQLQALLEASSPEKMSEPLHLLRIFTHGKWGSIFFINAWIGIKLWLYERGTIHKAVAIAMFTSFMFYASCYLKPNLIELGILFLAIGFILFWIYSLLIIVLSRKT
;
A
#
# COMPACT_ATOMS: atom_id res chain seq x y z
N MET A 1 -29.42 14.06 -4.09
CA MET A 1 -28.39 13.52 -3.17
C MET A 1 -27.16 14.38 -3.35
N ASP A 2 -26.66 15.00 -2.28
CA ASP A 2 -25.47 15.84 -2.33
C ASP A 2 -24.28 15.00 -2.84
N LYS A 3 -23.49 15.53 -3.79
CA LYS A 3 -22.29 14.88 -4.32
C LYS A 3 -21.33 14.51 -3.19
N SER A 4 -21.27 15.34 -2.14
CA SER A 4 -20.48 15.07 -0.94
C SER A 4 -20.92 13.78 -0.22
N PHE A 5 -22.23 13.58 -0.06
CA PHE A 5 -22.79 12.38 0.60
C PHE A 5 -22.53 11.11 -0.21
N SER A 6 -22.64 11.17 -1.55
CA SER A 6 -22.34 10.04 -2.42
C SER A 6 -20.87 9.60 -2.33
N ASN A 7 -19.94 10.56 -2.23
CA ASN A 7 -18.52 10.25 -2.09
C ASN A 7 -18.23 9.50 -0.78
N HIS A 8 -18.83 9.92 0.34
CA HIS A 8 -18.65 9.23 1.61
C HIS A 8 -19.16 7.79 1.61
N ILE A 9 -20.27 7.51 0.91
CA ILE A 9 -20.77 6.13 0.74
C ILE A 9 -19.74 5.30 -0.03
N THR A 10 -19.22 5.81 -1.14
CA THR A 10 -18.20 5.13 -1.93
C THR A 10 -16.95 4.86 -1.10
N THR A 11 -16.45 5.85 -0.35
CA THR A 11 -15.32 5.68 0.57
C THR A 11 -15.61 4.60 1.61
N LEU A 12 -16.80 4.57 2.20
CA LEU A 12 -17.17 3.58 3.21
C LEU A 12 -17.15 2.15 2.64
N VAL A 13 -17.77 1.95 1.47
CA VAL A 13 -17.84 0.64 0.81
C VAL A 13 -16.45 0.17 0.41
N ILE A 14 -15.69 1.01 -0.30
CA ILE A 14 -14.35 0.66 -0.78
C ILE A 14 -13.40 0.40 0.40
N GLY A 15 -13.39 1.27 1.41
CA GLY A 15 -12.55 1.07 2.60
C GLY A 15 -12.90 -0.19 3.37
N GLY A 16 -14.18 -0.55 3.42
CA GLY A 16 -14.62 -1.82 4.02
C GLY A 16 -14.13 -3.04 3.23
N ILE A 17 -14.23 -3.01 1.90
CA ILE A 17 -13.72 -4.08 1.03
C ILE A 17 -12.20 -4.19 1.13
N LEU A 18 -11.47 -3.06 1.13
CA LEU A 18 -10.02 -3.04 1.35
C LEU A 18 -9.65 -3.70 2.68
N GLY A 19 -10.33 -3.34 3.76
CA GLY A 19 -10.09 -3.96 5.08
C GLY A 19 -10.31 -5.48 5.06
N ILE A 20 -11.37 -5.96 4.39
CA ILE A 20 -11.63 -7.40 4.25
C ILE A 20 -10.53 -8.07 3.42
N LEU A 21 -10.13 -7.49 2.29
CA LEU A 21 -9.04 -8.03 1.45
C LEU A 21 -7.72 -8.06 2.20
N THR A 22 -7.37 -7.04 2.97
CA THR A 22 -6.17 -7.04 3.82
C THR A 22 -6.19 -8.19 4.82
N LEU A 23 -7.33 -8.50 5.44
CA LEU A 23 -7.44 -9.64 6.34
C LEU A 23 -7.27 -10.98 5.61
N ILE A 24 -7.87 -11.12 4.42
CA ILE A 24 -7.72 -12.32 3.59
C ILE A 24 -6.26 -12.50 3.21
N MET A 25 -5.63 -11.49 2.63
CA MET A 25 -4.22 -11.52 2.22
C MET A 25 -3.31 -11.81 3.42
N SER A 26 -3.50 -11.13 4.55
CA SER A 26 -2.72 -11.37 5.77
C SER A 26 -2.84 -12.80 6.30
N SER A 27 -3.99 -13.47 6.09
CA SER A 27 -4.17 -14.87 6.49
C SER A 27 -3.44 -15.86 5.57
N MET A 28 -3.11 -15.43 4.35
CA MET A 28 -2.44 -16.24 3.33
C MET A 28 -0.93 -16.00 3.31
N THR A 29 -0.47 -14.83 3.76
CA THR A 29 0.95 -14.49 3.86
C THR A 29 1.68 -15.42 4.83
N PRO A 30 2.75 -16.10 4.40
CA PRO A 30 3.60 -16.86 5.30
C PRO A 30 4.18 -15.96 6.39
N VAL A 31 3.99 -16.30 7.67
CA VAL A 31 4.45 -15.44 8.78
C VAL A 31 5.97 -15.53 8.95
N THR A 32 6.55 -16.69 8.66
CA THR A 32 7.98 -16.97 8.76
C THR A 32 8.57 -17.19 7.37
N PRO A 33 9.84 -16.85 7.12
CA PRO A 33 10.54 -17.32 5.93
C PRO A 33 10.83 -18.82 6.03
N VAL A 34 11.12 -19.49 4.91
CA VAL A 34 11.63 -20.87 4.93
C VAL A 34 12.99 -20.93 5.62
N ASN A 35 13.92 -20.04 5.23
CA ASN A 35 15.30 -20.05 5.72
C ASN A 35 15.66 -18.78 6.52
N SER A 36 15.51 -17.60 5.91
CA SER A 36 15.94 -16.34 6.51
C SER A 36 15.23 -15.13 5.93
N ILE A 37 15.20 -14.03 6.70
CA ILE A 37 14.70 -12.73 6.25
C ILE A 37 15.85 -11.72 6.24
N HIS A 38 16.00 -10.99 5.16
CA HIS A 38 17.05 -9.99 5.01
C HIS A 38 16.63 -8.63 5.62
N SER A 39 17.61 -7.74 5.81
CA SER A 39 17.38 -6.32 6.20
C SER A 39 16.56 -6.07 7.46
N GLY A 40 16.32 -7.09 8.29
CA GLY A 40 15.61 -6.99 9.56
C GLY A 40 14.11 -6.69 9.42
N TYR A 41 13.50 -7.02 8.29
CA TYR A 41 12.04 -6.99 8.13
C TYR A 41 11.37 -8.04 9.01
N SER A 42 10.10 -7.80 9.36
CA SER A 42 9.25 -8.71 10.10
C SER A 42 8.24 -9.42 9.19
N SER A 43 7.85 -8.78 8.09
CA SER A 43 6.95 -9.31 7.06
C SER A 43 7.73 -9.96 5.93
N THR A 44 7.43 -11.23 5.66
CA THR A 44 7.98 -11.97 4.51
C THR A 44 7.57 -11.36 3.17
N LEU A 45 6.34 -10.82 3.09
CA LEU A 45 5.86 -10.14 1.89
C LEU A 45 6.69 -8.88 1.62
N ILE A 46 6.82 -7.98 2.60
CA ILE A 46 7.61 -6.75 2.43
C ILE A 46 9.07 -7.07 2.15
N ALA A 47 9.63 -8.09 2.79
CA ALA A 47 10.98 -8.55 2.48
C ALA A 47 11.09 -9.02 1.03
N LEU A 48 10.15 -9.84 0.55
CA LEU A 48 10.15 -10.32 -0.83
C LEU A 48 10.02 -9.18 -1.84
N GLU A 49 9.14 -8.20 -1.59
CA GLU A 49 8.99 -7.00 -2.43
C GLU A 49 10.28 -6.17 -2.52
N LEU A 50 11.10 -6.21 -1.47
CA LEU A 50 12.35 -5.45 -1.33
C LEU A 50 13.60 -6.31 -1.52
N ALA A 51 13.44 -7.53 -2.02
CA ALA A 51 14.55 -8.43 -2.34
C ALA A 51 15.45 -7.79 -3.40
N SER A 52 16.77 -7.94 -3.20
CA SER A 52 17.78 -7.32 -4.06
C SER A 52 18.68 -8.34 -4.75
N GLU A 53 18.82 -9.52 -4.14
CA GLU A 53 19.66 -10.61 -4.62
C GLU A 53 18.87 -11.93 -4.61
N PRO A 54 19.22 -12.92 -5.45
CA PRO A 54 18.57 -14.24 -5.46
C PRO A 54 18.54 -14.92 -4.09
N GLU A 55 19.57 -14.69 -3.28
CA GLU A 55 19.70 -15.18 -1.92
C GLU A 55 18.60 -14.63 -1.00
N ASP A 56 18.16 -13.39 -1.20
CA ASP A 56 17.03 -12.82 -0.46
C ASP A 56 15.73 -13.58 -0.78
N VAL A 57 15.52 -13.89 -2.06
CA VAL A 57 14.33 -14.61 -2.56
C VAL A 57 14.30 -16.04 -2.04
N TYR A 58 15.40 -16.79 -2.20
CA TYR A 58 15.49 -18.17 -1.69
C TYR A 58 15.54 -18.24 -0.16
N GLY A 59 16.02 -17.19 0.51
CA GLY A 59 15.90 -17.05 1.95
C GLY A 59 14.44 -17.12 2.41
N ILE A 60 13.55 -16.46 1.67
CA ILE A 60 12.13 -16.36 2.00
C ILE A 60 11.34 -17.58 1.51
N LEU A 61 11.55 -18.00 0.26
CA LEU A 61 10.77 -19.04 -0.42
C LEU A 61 11.30 -20.45 -0.23
N GLY A 62 12.57 -20.60 0.15
CA GLY A 62 13.30 -21.87 0.00
C GLY A 62 13.84 -22.07 -1.41
N GLY A 63 14.72 -23.05 -1.57
CA GLY A 63 15.15 -23.58 -2.87
C GLY A 63 14.15 -24.61 -3.42
N PRO A 64 14.18 -24.95 -4.72
CA PRO A 64 13.31 -25.97 -5.32
C PRO A 64 13.39 -27.37 -4.67
N GLU A 65 14.47 -27.63 -3.94
CA GLU A 65 14.71 -28.84 -3.14
C GLU A 65 14.05 -28.84 -1.77
N ASP A 66 13.64 -27.68 -1.25
CA ASP A 66 13.00 -27.55 0.06
C ASP A 66 11.54 -28.03 -0.03
N GLU A 67 11.08 -28.75 1.00
CA GLU A 67 9.72 -29.33 1.03
C GLU A 67 8.63 -28.24 1.01
N GLU A 68 8.90 -27.08 1.61
CA GLU A 68 7.98 -25.96 1.73
C GLU A 68 7.90 -25.08 0.48
N TYR A 69 8.85 -25.20 -0.46
CA TYR A 69 9.00 -24.27 -1.58
C TYR A 69 7.71 -24.10 -2.39
N MET A 70 7.07 -25.21 -2.75
CA MET A 70 5.85 -25.18 -3.55
C MET A 70 4.66 -24.54 -2.80
N ASP A 71 4.53 -24.76 -1.49
CA ASP A 71 3.47 -24.13 -0.68
C ASP A 71 3.68 -22.61 -0.61
N TYR A 72 4.92 -22.15 -0.44
CA TYR A 72 5.23 -20.72 -0.42
C TYR A 72 4.95 -20.07 -1.77
N VAL A 73 5.41 -20.70 -2.86
CA VAL A 73 5.16 -20.23 -4.23
C VAL A 73 3.67 -20.11 -4.50
N ASP A 74 2.87 -21.11 -4.15
CA ASP A 74 1.41 -21.11 -4.40
C ASP A 74 0.68 -20.06 -3.56
N ARG A 75 1.10 -19.84 -2.31
CA ARG A 75 0.57 -18.76 -1.46
C ARG A 75 0.89 -17.39 -2.03
N PHE A 76 2.13 -17.13 -2.44
CA PHE A 76 2.51 -15.85 -3.03
C PHE A 76 1.85 -15.60 -4.39
N LYS A 77 1.69 -16.64 -5.24
CA LYS A 77 0.87 -16.53 -6.47
C LYS A 77 -0.56 -16.11 -6.17
N SER A 78 -1.14 -16.70 -5.12
CA SER A 78 -2.48 -16.34 -4.70
C SER A 78 -2.56 -14.92 -4.16
N LEU A 79 -1.57 -14.48 -3.38
CA LEU A 79 -1.47 -13.10 -2.90
C LEU A 79 -1.43 -12.09 -4.05
N ILE A 80 -0.60 -12.33 -5.07
CA ILE A 80 -0.50 -11.49 -6.26
C ILE A 80 -1.86 -11.35 -6.94
N LEU A 81 -2.63 -12.45 -7.05
CA LEU A 81 -3.97 -12.40 -7.65
C LEU A 81 -4.95 -11.53 -6.87
N TYR A 82 -4.97 -11.65 -5.54
CA TYR A 82 -5.80 -10.78 -4.68
C TYR A 82 -5.33 -9.32 -4.73
N ASP A 83 -4.02 -9.11 -4.84
CA ASP A 83 -3.43 -7.79 -4.86
C ASP A 83 -3.81 -7.00 -6.12
N LEU A 84 -4.03 -7.65 -7.27
CA LEU A 84 -4.59 -6.98 -8.46
C LEU A 84 -5.93 -6.27 -8.17
N VAL A 85 -6.79 -6.89 -7.36
CA VAL A 85 -8.07 -6.28 -6.94
C VAL A 85 -7.82 -5.20 -5.89
N PHE A 86 -6.89 -5.45 -4.96
CA PHE A 86 -6.49 -4.49 -3.95
C PHE A 86 -5.97 -3.18 -4.58
N ILE A 87 -5.15 -3.29 -5.63
CA ILE A 87 -4.59 -2.15 -6.39
C ILE A 87 -5.68 -1.21 -6.89
N ILE A 88 -6.65 -1.78 -7.60
CA ILE A 88 -7.76 -1.01 -8.16
C ILE A 88 -8.52 -0.29 -7.04
N LEU A 89 -8.80 -1.00 -5.95
CA LEU A 89 -9.57 -0.45 -4.84
C LEU A 89 -8.83 0.64 -4.08
N TYR A 90 -7.53 0.48 -3.79
CA TYR A 90 -6.78 1.49 -3.06
C TYR A 90 -6.54 2.73 -3.92
N VAL A 91 -6.35 2.58 -5.24
CA VAL A 91 -6.27 3.70 -6.19
C VAL A 91 -7.56 4.52 -6.14
N ILE A 92 -8.72 3.86 -6.23
CA ILE A 92 -10.00 4.55 -6.13
C ILE A 92 -10.15 5.20 -4.76
N PHE A 93 -9.76 4.51 -3.68
CA PHE A 93 -9.83 5.05 -2.32
C PHE A 93 -9.00 6.34 -2.16
N TYR A 94 -7.77 6.38 -2.66
CA TYR A 94 -6.97 7.60 -2.69
C TYR A 94 -7.64 8.71 -3.49
N LEU A 95 -8.18 8.41 -4.67
CA LEU A 95 -8.89 9.40 -5.48
C LEU A 95 -10.10 9.97 -4.73
N GLN A 96 -10.81 9.18 -3.92
CA GLN A 96 -11.89 9.68 -3.07
C GLN A 96 -11.38 10.61 -1.97
N ILE A 97 -10.26 10.29 -1.31
CA ILE A 97 -9.65 11.17 -0.30
C ILE A 97 -9.21 12.50 -0.96
N ILE A 98 -8.59 12.43 -2.12
CA ILE A 98 -8.14 13.61 -2.88
C ILE A 98 -9.35 14.46 -3.30
N ALA A 99 -10.41 13.84 -3.83
CA ALA A 99 -11.63 14.55 -4.19
C ALA A 99 -12.26 15.23 -2.97
N PHE A 100 -12.24 14.60 -1.81
CA PHE A 100 -12.69 15.19 -0.54
C PHE A 100 -11.87 16.44 -0.18
N ILE A 101 -10.53 16.36 -0.25
CA ILE A 101 -9.63 17.48 0.09
C ILE A 101 -9.83 18.69 -0.85
N TYR A 102 -10.11 18.43 -2.13
CA TYR A 102 -10.25 19.47 -3.15
C TYR A 102 -11.69 19.93 -3.40
N ARG A 103 -12.67 19.44 -2.63
CA ARG A 103 -14.10 19.74 -2.83
C ARG A 103 -14.42 21.24 -2.84
N ASP A 104 -13.68 22.03 -2.05
CA ASP A 104 -13.88 23.46 -1.86
C ASP A 104 -12.69 24.31 -2.39
N GLN A 105 -11.72 23.72 -3.10
CA GLN A 105 -10.50 24.41 -3.56
C GLN A 105 -10.52 24.69 -5.07
N PRO A 106 -10.30 25.95 -5.51
CA PRO A 106 -10.34 26.31 -6.94
C PRO A 106 -9.07 25.93 -7.73
N THR A 107 -8.00 25.45 -7.07
CA THR A 107 -6.72 25.16 -7.74
C THR A 107 -6.68 23.72 -8.28
N ALA A 108 -7.16 23.56 -9.51
CA ALA A 108 -7.19 22.28 -10.22
C ALA A 108 -5.80 21.61 -10.38
N TRP A 109 -4.71 22.39 -10.41
CA TRP A 109 -3.35 21.87 -10.59
C TRP A 109 -2.91 20.88 -9.51
N GLY A 110 -3.21 21.17 -8.24
CA GLY A 110 -2.83 20.27 -7.15
C GLY A 110 -3.57 18.94 -7.20
N PHE A 111 -4.85 18.97 -7.61
CA PHE A 111 -5.66 17.78 -7.84
C PHE A 111 -5.09 16.92 -8.98
N TYR A 112 -4.71 17.51 -10.12
CA TYR A 112 -4.15 16.75 -11.23
C TYR A 112 -2.80 16.14 -10.90
N LEU A 113 -1.90 16.90 -10.27
CA LEU A 113 -0.57 16.42 -9.90
C LEU A 113 -0.66 15.21 -8.96
N ILE A 114 -1.50 15.29 -7.92
CA ILE A 114 -1.63 14.21 -6.98
C ILE A 114 -2.37 13.00 -7.57
N SER A 115 -3.33 13.22 -8.49
CA SER A 115 -4.00 12.14 -9.21
C SER A 115 -3.05 11.38 -10.14
N ILE A 116 -2.08 12.07 -10.74
CA ILE A 116 -1.01 11.42 -11.53
C ILE A 116 -0.14 10.56 -10.62
N LEU A 117 0.22 11.02 -9.41
CA LEU A 117 0.97 10.21 -8.45
C LEU A 117 0.18 8.97 -8.01
N VAL A 118 -1.14 9.07 -7.85
CA VAL A 118 -1.99 7.90 -7.56
C VAL A 118 -2.01 6.91 -8.73
N ALA A 119 -2.07 7.40 -9.97
CA ALA A 119 -1.97 6.52 -11.13
C ALA A 119 -0.59 5.85 -11.20
N LEU A 120 0.48 6.60 -10.91
CA LEU A 120 1.84 6.07 -10.88
C LEU A 120 2.03 5.01 -9.79
N SER A 121 1.43 5.17 -8.61
CA SER A 121 1.50 4.14 -7.58
C SER A 121 0.85 2.85 -8.05
N GLY A 122 -0.36 2.92 -8.61
CA GLY A 122 -1.06 1.74 -9.16
C GLY A 122 -0.30 1.06 -10.31
N VAL A 123 0.26 1.82 -11.25
CA VAL A 123 1.07 1.27 -12.35
C VAL A 123 2.35 0.62 -11.83
N SER A 124 3.00 1.24 -10.84
CA SER A 124 4.22 0.67 -10.24
C SER A 124 3.91 -0.62 -9.51
N ASP A 125 2.80 -0.68 -8.77
CA ASP A 125 2.36 -1.88 -8.04
C ASP A 125 2.00 -3.04 -9.00
N LEU A 126 1.35 -2.75 -10.12
CA LEU A 126 1.15 -3.73 -11.17
C LEU A 126 2.47 -4.25 -11.75
N GLY A 127 3.42 -3.34 -12.02
CA GLY A 127 4.75 -3.69 -12.51
C GLY A 127 5.50 -4.60 -11.53
N GLU A 128 5.43 -4.29 -10.25
CA GLU A 128 5.98 -5.09 -9.15
C GLU A 128 5.40 -6.50 -9.15
N ASN A 129 4.06 -6.63 -9.19
CA ASN A 129 3.39 -7.92 -9.21
C ASN A 129 3.80 -8.79 -10.41
N PHE A 130 4.04 -8.20 -11.58
CA PHE A 130 4.59 -8.94 -12.72
C PHE A 130 6.01 -9.47 -12.45
N GLN A 131 6.86 -8.67 -11.77
CA GLN A 131 8.22 -9.12 -11.45
C GLN A 131 8.24 -10.16 -10.34
N LEU A 132 7.39 -10.02 -9.32
CA LEU A 132 7.19 -11.04 -8.29
C LEU A 132 6.76 -12.36 -8.92
N GLN A 133 5.78 -12.34 -9.84
CA GLN A 133 5.38 -13.55 -10.54
C GLN A 133 6.54 -14.18 -11.33
N ALA A 134 7.33 -13.38 -12.03
CA ALA A 134 8.51 -13.86 -12.76
C ALA A 134 9.56 -14.48 -11.81
N LEU A 135 9.73 -13.94 -10.61
CA LEU A 135 10.62 -14.50 -9.59
C LEU A 135 10.12 -15.84 -9.05
N LEU A 136 8.81 -15.98 -8.83
CA LEU A 136 8.18 -17.23 -8.40
C LEU A 136 8.28 -18.34 -9.47
N GLU A 137 8.48 -17.98 -10.73
CA GLU A 137 8.65 -18.92 -11.85
C GLU A 137 10.13 -19.14 -12.22
N ALA A 138 11.06 -18.40 -11.60
CA ALA A 138 12.48 -18.52 -11.87
C ALA A 138 13.05 -19.83 -11.31
N SER A 139 13.72 -20.60 -12.16
CA SER A 139 14.33 -21.90 -11.84
C SER A 139 15.81 -21.81 -11.45
N SER A 140 16.41 -20.62 -11.57
CA SER A 140 17.83 -20.42 -11.23
C SER A 140 18.13 -18.95 -10.91
N PRO A 141 19.19 -18.66 -10.13
CA PRO A 141 19.62 -17.29 -9.81
C PRO A 141 19.81 -16.39 -11.04
N GLU A 142 20.34 -16.94 -12.14
CA GLU A 142 20.62 -16.17 -13.35
C GLU A 142 19.33 -15.63 -13.99
N LYS A 143 18.23 -16.38 -13.87
CA LYS A 143 16.91 -15.97 -14.36
C LYS A 143 16.23 -14.93 -13.46
N MET A 144 16.73 -14.72 -12.24
CA MET A 144 16.20 -13.73 -11.30
C MET A 144 16.79 -12.33 -11.49
N SER A 145 17.93 -12.19 -12.17
CA SER A 145 18.65 -10.92 -12.24
C SER A 145 17.83 -9.77 -12.84
N GLU A 146 17.14 -10.00 -13.95
CA GLU A 146 16.31 -8.97 -14.59
C GLU A 146 15.04 -8.69 -13.78
N PRO A 147 14.25 -9.71 -13.36
CA PRO A 147 13.11 -9.49 -12.49
C PRO A 147 13.45 -8.76 -11.19
N LEU A 148 14.56 -9.08 -10.51
CA LEU A 148 15.01 -8.37 -9.31
C LEU A 148 15.33 -6.90 -9.59
N HIS A 149 15.99 -6.61 -10.72
CA HIS A 149 16.30 -5.23 -11.08
C HIS A 149 15.03 -4.40 -11.28
N LEU A 150 14.07 -4.94 -12.03
CA LEU A 150 12.80 -4.28 -12.31
C LEU A 150 11.92 -4.21 -11.06
N LEU A 151 11.90 -5.26 -10.23
CA LEU A 151 11.19 -5.31 -8.96
C LEU A 151 11.58 -4.11 -8.11
N ARG A 152 12.88 -3.89 -7.91
CA ARG A 152 13.39 -2.75 -7.14
C ARG A 152 12.88 -1.41 -7.67
N ILE A 153 12.87 -1.21 -9.00
CA ILE A 153 12.36 0.03 -9.61
C ILE A 153 10.88 0.20 -9.29
N PHE A 154 10.08 -0.85 -9.49
CA PHE A 154 8.63 -0.81 -9.29
C PHE A 154 8.24 -0.68 -7.82
N THR A 155 8.86 -1.44 -6.92
CA THR A 155 8.65 -1.36 -5.47
C THR A 155 8.96 0.05 -4.94
N HIS A 156 10.08 0.66 -5.36
CA HIS A 156 10.39 2.05 -4.98
C HIS A 156 9.42 3.06 -5.61
N GLY A 157 8.98 2.82 -6.85
CA GLY A 157 7.97 3.62 -7.52
C GLY A 157 6.63 3.60 -6.76
N LYS A 158 6.18 2.40 -6.35
CA LYS A 158 4.97 2.17 -5.55
C LYS A 158 5.06 2.89 -4.22
N TRP A 159 6.00 2.48 -3.37
CA TRP A 159 6.11 2.98 -2.01
C TRP A 159 6.43 4.48 -1.98
N GLY A 160 7.35 4.94 -2.83
CA GLY A 160 7.66 6.36 -2.96
C GLY A 160 6.41 7.17 -3.27
N SER A 161 5.65 6.79 -4.30
CA SER A 161 4.42 7.49 -4.68
C SER A 161 3.40 7.49 -3.55
N ILE A 162 3.13 6.32 -2.94
CA ILE A 162 2.19 6.16 -1.82
C ILE A 162 2.53 7.09 -0.65
N PHE A 163 3.79 7.09 -0.21
CA PHE A 163 4.21 7.89 0.93
C PHE A 163 4.23 9.40 0.61
N PHE A 164 4.58 9.80 -0.60
CA PHE A 164 4.44 11.21 -1.03
C PHE A 164 2.96 11.64 -1.07
N ILE A 165 2.06 10.77 -1.52
CA ILE A 165 0.62 11.03 -1.49
C ILE A 165 0.15 11.24 -0.04
N ASN A 166 0.59 10.38 0.88
CA ASN A 166 0.26 10.52 2.30
C ASN A 166 0.79 11.82 2.91
N ALA A 167 2.03 12.21 2.60
CA ALA A 167 2.56 13.50 3.04
C ALA A 167 1.68 14.67 2.57
N TRP A 168 1.27 14.65 1.30
CA TRP A 168 0.39 15.67 0.72
C TRP A 168 -0.97 15.71 1.39
N ILE A 169 -1.62 14.55 1.54
CA ILE A 169 -2.90 14.40 2.26
C ILE A 169 -2.76 14.94 3.68
N GLY A 170 -1.70 14.56 4.39
CA GLY A 170 -1.44 15.00 5.75
C GLY A 170 -1.34 16.52 5.87
N ILE A 171 -0.51 17.14 5.02
CA ILE A 171 -0.36 18.59 4.98
C ILE A 171 -1.70 19.28 4.66
N LYS A 172 -2.44 18.78 3.67
CA LYS A 172 -3.71 19.39 3.25
C LYS A 172 -4.78 19.31 4.34
N LEU A 173 -4.97 18.14 4.96
CA LEU A 173 -5.92 18.01 6.07
C LEU A 173 -5.50 18.86 7.28
N TRP A 174 -4.18 18.99 7.54
CA TRP A 174 -3.68 19.84 8.61
C TRP A 174 -3.95 21.33 8.36
N LEU A 175 -3.79 21.81 7.12
CA LEU A 175 -3.94 23.23 6.83
C LEU A 175 -5.40 23.66 6.64
N TYR A 176 -6.22 22.83 5.99
CA TYR A 176 -7.53 23.26 5.48
C TYR A 176 -8.72 22.66 6.23
N GLU A 177 -8.57 21.48 6.82
CA GLU A 177 -9.69 20.85 7.52
C GLU A 177 -9.69 21.16 9.02
N ARG A 178 -10.88 21.38 9.57
CA ARG A 178 -11.11 21.54 11.02
C ARG A 178 -11.60 20.22 11.62
N GLY A 179 -11.38 20.04 12.92
CA GLY A 179 -11.86 18.87 13.66
C GLY A 179 -10.77 17.84 13.97
N THR A 180 -10.93 17.19 15.12
CA THR A 180 -9.90 16.32 15.72
C THR A 180 -9.58 15.10 14.85
N ILE A 181 -10.57 14.49 14.19
CA ILE A 181 -10.34 13.31 13.34
C ILE A 181 -9.46 13.67 12.14
N HIS A 182 -9.72 14.80 11.47
CA HIS A 182 -8.87 15.24 10.36
C HIS A 182 -7.42 15.50 10.80
N LYS A 183 -7.21 16.07 11.99
CA LYS A 183 -5.86 16.25 12.54
C LYS A 183 -5.18 14.92 12.87
N ALA A 184 -5.92 13.95 13.39
CA ALA A 184 -5.39 12.61 13.65
C ALA A 184 -5.00 11.90 12.34
N VAL A 185 -5.85 11.94 11.31
CA VAL A 185 -5.53 11.42 9.97
C VAL A 185 -4.30 12.15 9.42
N ALA A 186 -4.24 13.47 9.56
CA ALA A 186 -3.12 14.26 9.05
C ALA A 186 -1.78 13.85 9.67
N ILE A 187 -1.75 13.70 10.99
CA ILE A 187 -0.56 13.25 11.73
C ILE A 187 -0.18 11.84 11.28
N ALA A 188 -1.13 10.90 11.24
CA ALA A 188 -0.84 9.52 10.85
C ALA A 188 -0.25 9.43 9.43
N MET A 189 -0.86 10.14 8.47
CA MET A 189 -0.40 10.18 7.08
C MET A 189 0.99 10.82 6.94
N PHE A 190 1.23 11.95 7.61
CA PHE A 190 2.53 12.59 7.55
C PHE A 190 3.62 11.78 8.26
N THR A 191 3.29 11.16 9.40
CA THR A 191 4.20 10.24 10.11
C THR A 191 4.56 9.02 9.26
N SER A 192 3.60 8.48 8.48
CA SER A 192 3.89 7.38 7.55
C SER A 192 5.00 7.74 6.56
N PHE A 193 4.94 8.96 6.00
CA PHE A 193 5.97 9.48 5.11
C PHE A 193 7.30 9.67 5.83
N MET A 194 7.31 10.17 7.06
CA MET A 194 8.56 10.36 7.82
C MET A 194 9.29 9.04 8.08
N PHE A 195 8.55 7.95 8.35
CA PHE A 195 9.14 6.61 8.47
C PHE A 195 9.73 6.12 7.15
N TYR A 196 9.00 6.27 6.04
CA TYR A 196 9.52 5.95 4.71
C TYR A 196 10.77 6.77 4.36
N ALA A 197 10.72 8.08 4.59
CA ALA A 197 11.84 8.98 4.39
C ALA A 197 13.03 8.63 5.29
N SER A 198 12.85 7.88 6.38
CA SER A 198 13.93 7.41 7.26
C SER A 198 14.50 6.04 6.85
N CYS A 199 13.95 5.39 5.81
CA CYS A 199 14.40 4.08 5.35
C CYS A 199 15.85 4.09 4.82
N TYR A 200 16.40 5.24 4.42
CA TYR A 200 17.82 5.37 4.08
C TYR A 200 18.76 5.09 5.27
N LEU A 201 18.27 5.27 6.51
CA LEU A 201 19.01 4.93 7.72
C LEU A 201 18.80 3.47 8.12
N LYS A 202 17.55 3.00 8.01
CA LYS A 202 17.16 1.65 8.43
C LYS A 202 15.98 1.16 7.57
N PRO A 203 16.20 0.24 6.61
CA PRO A 203 15.18 -0.16 5.64
C PRO A 203 13.87 -0.67 6.25
N ASN A 204 13.95 -1.41 7.36
CA ASN A 204 12.76 -1.98 8.01
C ASN A 204 11.80 -0.94 8.64
N LEU A 205 12.16 0.34 8.66
CA LEU A 205 11.24 1.41 9.07
C LEU A 205 10.03 1.55 8.13
N ILE A 206 10.09 1.00 6.92
CA ILE A 206 8.95 0.98 6.01
C ILE A 206 7.72 0.29 6.61
N GLU A 207 7.91 -0.74 7.45
CA GLU A 207 6.82 -1.46 8.11
C GLU A 207 6.06 -0.55 9.08
N LEU A 208 6.77 0.31 9.81
CA LEU A 208 6.17 1.36 10.64
C LEU A 208 5.45 2.40 9.77
N GLY A 209 6.04 2.76 8.62
CA GLY A 209 5.38 3.61 7.63
C GLY A 209 4.03 3.04 7.21
N ILE A 210 3.98 1.77 6.83
CA ILE A 210 2.76 1.05 6.41
C ILE A 210 1.73 0.99 7.55
N LEU A 211 2.16 0.76 8.78
CA LEU A 211 1.27 0.78 9.95
C LEU A 211 0.59 2.15 10.11
N PHE A 212 1.34 3.25 10.03
CA PHE A 212 0.79 4.60 10.16
C PHE A 212 -0.09 4.99 8.96
N LEU A 213 0.22 4.51 7.75
CA LEU A 213 -0.65 4.61 6.58
C LEU A 213 -2.00 3.93 6.87
N ALA A 214 -1.98 2.68 7.34
CA ALA A 214 -3.18 1.92 7.64
C ALA A 214 -4.05 2.61 8.72
N ILE A 215 -3.43 3.13 9.77
CA ILE A 215 -4.11 3.94 10.80
C ILE A 215 -4.78 5.16 10.16
N GLY A 216 -4.08 5.88 9.28
CA GLY A 216 -4.63 7.02 8.54
C GLY A 216 -5.86 6.65 7.71
N PHE A 217 -5.81 5.52 6.99
CA PHE A 217 -6.94 5.01 6.20
C PHE A 217 -8.13 4.65 7.07
N ILE A 218 -7.90 3.92 8.17
CA ILE A 218 -8.96 3.51 9.11
C ILE A 218 -9.64 4.75 9.71
N LEU A 219 -8.87 5.76 10.12
CA LEU A 219 -9.42 7.00 10.68
C LEU A 219 -10.26 7.77 9.65
N PHE A 220 -9.81 7.85 8.39
CA PHE A 220 -10.58 8.49 7.32
C PHE A 220 -11.85 7.72 6.96
N TRP A 221 -11.79 6.39 7.01
CA TRP A 221 -12.94 5.51 6.82
C TRP A 221 -13.98 5.68 7.94
N ILE A 222 -13.54 5.71 9.21
CA ILE A 222 -14.40 6.00 10.37
C ILE A 222 -15.05 7.38 10.23
N TYR A 223 -14.30 8.39 9.80
CA TYR A 223 -14.86 9.72 9.52
C TYR A 223 -16.01 9.67 8.52
N SER A 224 -15.82 8.96 7.40
CA SER A 224 -16.86 8.81 6.37
C SER A 224 -18.12 8.10 6.91
N LEU A 225 -17.96 7.10 7.78
CA LEU A 225 -19.07 6.45 8.49
C LEU A 225 -19.84 7.44 9.37
N LEU A 226 -19.13 8.26 10.16
CA LEU A 226 -19.76 9.22 11.07
C LEU A 226 -20.60 10.25 10.32
N ILE A 227 -20.12 10.77 9.18
CA ILE A 227 -20.88 11.71 8.35
C ILE A 227 -22.19 11.08 7.86
N ILE A 228 -22.16 9.82 7.41
CA ILE A 228 -23.37 9.12 6.95
C ILE A 228 -24.38 8.91 8.10
N VAL A 229 -23.90 8.53 9.29
CA VAL A 229 -24.77 8.30 10.45
C VAL A 229 -25.41 9.59 10.94
N LEU A 230 -24.65 10.69 10.98
CA LEU A 230 -25.13 11.98 11.46
C LEU A 230 -26.10 12.66 10.48
N SER A 231 -25.84 12.57 9.17
CA SER A 231 -26.71 13.14 8.13
C SER A 231 -28.07 12.45 8.01
N ARG A 232 -28.22 11.22 8.53
CA ARG A 232 -29.54 10.54 8.61
C ARG A 232 -30.40 10.98 9.80
N LYS A 233 -29.82 11.69 10.77
CA LYS A 233 -30.52 12.15 11.98
C LYS A 233 -31.10 13.56 11.86
N THR A 234 -30.77 14.28 10.79
CA THR A 234 -31.23 15.63 10.45
C THR A 234 -32.22 15.57 9.30
#